data_AF-A0A0D6JG01-F1
#
_entry.id   AF-A0A0D6JG01-F1
#
_cell.length_a   1.000
_cell.length_b   1.000
_cell.length_c   1.000
_cell.angle_alpha   90.00
_cell.angle_beta   90.00
_cell.angle_gamma   90.00
#
_symmetry.space_group_name_H-M   'P 1'
#
loop_
_entity.id
_entity.type
_entity.pdbx_description
1 polymer ?
#
loop_
_entity_poly.entity_id
_entity_poly.type
_entity_poly.pdbx_seq_one_letter_code
_entity_poly.pdbx_strand_id
1 'polypeptide(L)'
;MECRRYKRRLNQEALAAVAYRIDDIGTDGGITVSPFPLQQGAAKVAAASRIEHVQLRPDSTREQWIAQIGEFVHVGLAAATRATVSLEIEVRDRHGNMIERRRS
;
A
#
# COMPACT_ATOMS: atom_id res chain seq x y z
N MET A 1 -0.53 1.79 -15.19
CA MET A 1 -0.78 2.09 -13.77
C MET A 1 -2.27 2.09 -13.53
N GLU A 2 -2.75 1.51 -12.43
CA GLU A 2 -4.15 1.57 -12.01
C GLU A 2 -4.27 2.12 -10.59
N CYS A 3 -5.09 3.16 -10.42
CA CYS A 3 -5.35 3.79 -9.13
C CYS A 3 -6.82 3.62 -8.76
N ARG A 4 -7.10 2.98 -7.63
CA ARG A 4 -8.49 2.76 -7.19
C ARG A 4 -8.65 2.94 -5.68
N ARG A 5 -9.60 3.81 -5.31
CA ARG A 5 -9.99 4.01 -3.91
C ARG A 5 -10.94 2.90 -3.46
N TYR A 6 -10.38 1.75 -3.12
CA TYR A 6 -11.16 0.67 -2.50
C TYR A 6 -11.45 0.97 -1.04
N LYS A 7 -12.66 0.62 -0.58
CA LYS A 7 -13.06 0.66 0.84
C LYS A 7 -12.72 -0.65 1.58
N ARG A 8 -12.03 -1.58 0.92
CA ARG A 8 -11.62 -2.89 1.44
C ARG A 8 -10.30 -3.32 0.78
N ARG A 9 -9.66 -4.36 1.33
CA ARG A 9 -8.48 -4.99 0.73
C ARG A 9 -8.80 -5.51 -0.68
N LEU A 10 -7.87 -5.33 -1.60
CA LEU A 10 -7.94 -5.93 -2.94
C LEU A 10 -7.91 -7.46 -2.81
N ASN A 11 -8.92 -8.11 -3.40
CA ASN A 11 -8.99 -9.55 -3.48
C ASN A 11 -8.25 -10.07 -4.72
N GLN A 12 -8.07 -11.39 -4.78
CA GLN A 12 -7.32 -12.05 -5.85
C GLN A 12 -7.91 -11.78 -7.24
N GLU A 13 -9.23 -11.84 -7.38
CA GLU A 13 -9.94 -11.61 -8.64
C GLU A 13 -9.72 -10.18 -9.18
N ALA A 14 -9.85 -9.17 -8.31
CA ALA A 14 -9.63 -7.78 -8.71
C ALA A 14 -8.21 -7.56 -9.23
N LEU A 15 -7.21 -8.24 -8.64
CA LEU A 15 -5.83 -8.13 -9.10
C LEU A 15 -5.54 -9.00 -10.32
N ALA A 16 -6.20 -10.14 -10.47
CA ALA A 16 -6.14 -10.95 -11.68
C ALA A 16 -6.66 -10.19 -12.91
N ALA A 17 -7.71 -9.38 -12.73
CA ALA A 17 -8.20 -8.49 -13.79
C ALA A 17 -7.18 -7.41 -14.19
N VAL A 18 -6.31 -6.97 -13.28
CA VAL A 18 -5.18 -6.07 -13.61
C VAL A 18 -4.11 -6.85 -14.37
N ALA A 19 -3.75 -8.04 -13.92
CA ALA A 19 -2.77 -8.91 -14.58
C ALA A 19 -3.17 -9.25 -16.02
N TYR A 20 -4.44 -9.59 -16.25
CA TYR A 20 -4.94 -9.88 -17.59
C TYR A 20 -4.82 -8.66 -18.53
N ARG A 21 -5.11 -7.45 -18.03
CA ARG A 21 -4.91 -6.22 -18.81
C ARG A 21 -3.45 -5.91 -19.12
N ILE A 22 -2.53 -6.25 -18.22
CA ILE A 22 -1.08 -6.10 -18.45
C ILE A 22 -0.64 -7.00 -19.62
N ASP A 23 -1.12 -8.25 -19.62
CA ASP A 23 -0.87 -9.24 -20.67
C ASP A 23 -1.47 -8.79 -22.02
N ASP A 24 -2.74 -8.38 -22.03
CA ASP A 24 -3.43 -7.90 -23.24
C ASP A 24 -2.74 -6.70 -23.90
N ILE A 25 -2.16 -5.80 -23.10
CA ILE A 25 -1.45 -4.61 -23.61
C ILE A 25 0.01 -4.94 -23.98
N GLY A 26 0.52 -6.11 -23.58
CA GLY A 26 1.90 -6.54 -23.85
C GLY A 26 2.94 -5.78 -23.01
N THR A 27 2.58 -5.37 -21.79
CA THR A 27 3.50 -4.65 -20.89
C THR A 27 4.21 -5.59 -19.91
N ASP A 28 5.40 -5.21 -19.45
CA ASP A 28 6.24 -6.07 -18.59
C ASP A 28 5.70 -6.24 -17.15
N GLY A 29 4.78 -5.37 -16.72
CA GLY A 29 4.25 -5.33 -15.37
C GLY A 29 3.34 -4.14 -15.13
N GLY A 30 3.04 -3.85 -13.87
CA GLY A 30 2.14 -2.76 -13.51
C GLY A 30 2.33 -2.19 -12.12
N ILE A 31 1.66 -1.08 -11.88
CA ILE A 31 1.56 -0.46 -10.56
C ILE A 31 0.08 -0.39 -10.22
N THR A 32 -0.30 -0.97 -9.08
CA THR A 32 -1.63 -0.81 -8.50
C THR A 32 -1.53 0.08 -7.26
N VAL A 33 -2.44 1.04 -7.14
CA VAL A 33 -2.48 1.96 -5.99
C VAL A 33 -3.81 1.77 -5.26
N SER A 34 -3.75 1.43 -3.97
CA SER A 34 -4.95 1.30 -3.15
C SER A 34 -4.69 1.55 -1.65
N PRO A 35 -5.70 1.91 -0.84
CA PRO A 35 -5.45 2.32 0.54
C PRO A 35 -5.19 1.21 1.55
N PHE A 36 -5.53 -0.02 1.19
CA PHE A 36 -5.43 -1.18 2.07
C PHE A 36 -4.40 -2.16 1.53
N PRO A 37 -3.75 -2.97 2.39
CA PRO A 37 -2.86 -4.00 1.92
C PRO A 37 -3.61 -5.03 1.07
N LEU A 38 -2.89 -5.71 0.18
CA LEU A 38 -3.43 -6.81 -0.60
C LEU A 38 -3.88 -7.97 0.31
N GLN A 39 -4.93 -8.69 -0.08
CA GLN A 39 -5.17 -10.02 0.50
C GLN A 39 -4.06 -10.99 0.06
N GLN A 40 -3.84 -12.07 0.82
CA GLN A 40 -2.76 -13.03 0.52
C GLN A 40 -2.82 -13.57 -0.92
N GLY A 41 -4.02 -13.93 -1.40
CA GLY A 41 -4.20 -14.39 -2.78
C GLY A 41 -3.90 -13.30 -3.83
N ALA A 42 -4.27 -12.05 -3.55
CA ALA A 42 -3.94 -10.91 -4.39
C ALA A 42 -2.42 -10.67 -4.43
N ALA A 43 -1.73 -10.73 -3.29
CA ALA A 43 -0.27 -10.59 -3.24
C ALA A 43 0.47 -11.63 -4.12
N LYS A 44 -0.02 -12.87 -4.16
CA LYS A 44 0.53 -13.91 -5.05
C LYS A 44 0.36 -13.56 -6.53
N VAL A 45 -0.81 -13.05 -6.93
CA VAL A 45 -1.05 -12.60 -8.30
C VAL A 45 -0.16 -11.42 -8.66
N ALA A 46 0.01 -10.46 -7.75
CA ALA A 46 0.89 -9.33 -7.94
C ALA A 46 2.34 -9.77 -8.22
N ALA A 47 2.88 -10.64 -7.37
CA ALA A 47 4.23 -11.15 -7.54
C ALA A 47 4.41 -11.91 -8.86
N ALA A 48 3.46 -12.78 -9.23
CA ALA A 48 3.52 -13.55 -10.47
C ALA A 48 3.42 -12.67 -11.72
N SER A 49 2.70 -11.55 -11.63
CA SER A 49 2.39 -10.67 -12.78
C SER A 49 3.21 -9.38 -12.78
N ARG A 50 4.26 -9.29 -11.96
CA ARG A 50 5.12 -8.10 -11.82
C ARG A 50 4.31 -6.82 -11.54
N ILE A 51 3.34 -6.91 -10.62
CA ILE A 51 2.54 -5.77 -10.17
C ILE A 51 3.09 -5.27 -8.84
N GLU A 52 3.61 -4.04 -8.83
CA GLU A 52 3.98 -3.33 -7.61
C GLU A 52 2.72 -2.74 -6.96
N HIS A 53 2.54 -2.96 -5.65
CA HIS A 53 1.44 -2.34 -4.90
C HIS A 53 1.95 -1.13 -4.12
N VAL A 54 1.39 0.04 -4.44
CA VAL A 54 1.57 1.26 -3.66
C VAL A 54 0.39 1.40 -2.70
N GLN A 55 0.68 1.37 -1.40
CA GLN A 55 -0.34 1.63 -0.39
C GLN A 55 -0.41 3.13 -0.08
N LEU A 56 -1.37 3.83 -0.67
CA LEU A 56 -1.63 5.25 -0.40
C LEU A 56 -2.62 5.41 0.75
N ARG A 57 -2.24 6.08 1.83
CA ARG A 57 -3.14 6.25 2.98
C ARG A 57 -4.50 6.84 2.58
N PRO A 58 -5.63 6.31 3.12
CA PRO A 58 -6.99 6.68 2.69
C PRO A 58 -7.38 8.13 3.00
N ASP A 59 -6.67 8.76 3.94
CA ASP A 59 -6.78 10.16 4.36
C ASP A 59 -5.81 11.09 3.62
N SER A 60 -5.05 10.57 2.64
CA SER A 60 -4.17 11.40 1.81
C SER A 60 -4.97 12.40 0.98
N THR A 61 -4.41 13.60 0.85
CA THR A 61 -4.87 14.70 0.00
C THR A 61 -3.83 14.97 -1.08
N ARG A 62 -4.10 15.93 -1.98
CA ARG A 62 -3.13 16.33 -3.00
C ARG A 62 -1.92 17.04 -2.38
N GLU A 63 -2.16 17.80 -1.31
CA GLU A 63 -1.17 18.64 -0.64
C GLU A 63 -0.40 17.87 0.45
N GLN A 64 -0.99 16.81 0.99
CA GLN A 64 -0.43 16.00 2.08
C GLN A 64 -0.77 14.53 1.87
N TRP A 65 0.25 13.70 1.64
CA TRP A 65 0.03 12.28 1.37
C TRP A 65 1.12 11.41 1.97
N ILE A 66 0.76 10.16 2.23
CA ILE A 66 1.69 9.13 2.71
C ILE A 66 1.45 7.88 1.88
N ALA A 67 2.50 7.39 1.22
CA ALA A 67 2.46 6.19 0.41
C ALA A 67 3.56 5.21 0.84
N GLN A 68 3.21 3.94 1.02
CA GLN A 68 4.20 2.87 1.15
C GLN A 68 4.47 2.23 -0.21
N ILE A 69 5.74 2.12 -0.58
CA ILE A 69 6.22 1.47 -1.80
C ILE A 69 7.36 0.54 -1.38
N GLY A 70 7.14 -0.78 -1.50
CA GLY A 70 8.01 -1.77 -0.89
C GLY A 70 8.25 -1.51 0.61
N GLU A 71 9.52 -1.37 0.98
CA GLU A 71 9.97 -1.12 2.36
C GLU A 71 10.00 0.37 2.74
N PHE A 72 9.77 1.27 1.78
CA PHE A 72 9.92 2.71 1.98
C PHE A 72 8.58 3.41 2.14
N VAL A 73 8.52 4.29 3.14
CA VAL A 73 7.40 5.24 3.32
C VAL A 73 7.79 6.58 2.70
N HIS A 74 6.98 7.01 1.74
CA HIS A 74 7.11 8.30 1.07
C HIS A 74 6.07 9.26 1.62
N VAL A 75 6.47 10.50 1.89
CA VAL A 75 5.62 11.55 2.44
C VAL A 75 5.70 12.78 1.55
N GLY A 76 4.56 13.27 1.08
CA GLY A 76 4.47 14.55 0.37
C GLY A 76 3.82 15.61 1.25
N LEU A 77 4.41 16.81 1.26
CA LEU A 77 3.95 17.97 2.02
C LEU A 77 4.06 19.23 1.17
N ALA A 78 3.03 20.07 1.17
CA ALA A 78 3.06 21.39 0.53
C ALA A 78 4.08 22.33 1.20
N ALA A 79 4.61 23.27 0.40
CA ALA A 79 5.63 24.25 0.78
C ALA A 79 5.07 25.31 1.75
N ALA A 80 4.96 24.91 3.02
CA ALA A 80 4.70 25.72 4.24
C ALA A 80 4.37 24.81 5.44
N THR A 81 4.38 23.48 5.26
CA THR A 81 3.95 22.54 6.30
C THR A 81 5.13 22.10 7.17
N ARG A 82 5.00 22.21 8.49
CA ARG A 82 5.94 21.58 9.43
C ARG A 82 5.60 20.09 9.55
N ALA A 83 6.54 19.23 9.20
CA ALA A 83 6.42 17.80 9.46
C ALA A 83 6.93 17.49 10.86
N THR A 84 6.17 16.71 11.63
CA THR A 84 6.68 16.06 12.84
C THR A 84 6.62 14.57 12.62
N VAL A 85 7.77 13.90 12.72
CA VAL A 85 7.85 12.45 12.70
C VAL A 85 7.85 11.98 14.14
N SER A 86 6.93 11.09 14.50
CA SER A 86 6.98 10.35 15.75
C SER A 86 7.03 8.87 15.42
N LEU A 87 7.93 8.13 16.05
CA LEU A 87 7.99 6.68 15.93
C LEU A 87 7.17 6.06 17.06
N GLU A 88 6.36 5.07 16.72
CA GLU A 88 5.67 4.25 17.71
C GLU A 88 5.96 2.78 17.45
N ILE A 89 6.52 2.11 18.45
CA ILE A 89 6.86 0.69 18.41
C ILE A 89 5.86 -0.03 19.30
N GLU A 90 5.14 -0.99 18.71
CA GLU A 90 4.23 -1.88 19.43
C GLU A 90 4.74 -3.32 19.32
N VAL A 91 5.09 -3.92 20.46
CA VAL A 91 5.49 -5.32 20.55
C VAL A 91 4.26 -6.13 20.93
N ARG A 92 3.88 -7.11 20.11
CA ARG A 92 2.79 -8.05 20.39
C ARG A 92 3.32 -9.46 20.60
N ASP A 93 2.66 -10.22 21.48
CA ASP A 93 2.91 -11.65 21.62
C ASP A 93 2.36 -12.44 20.42
N ARG A 94 2.65 -13.74 20.39
CA ARG A 94 2.14 -14.71 19.40
C ARG A 94 0.60 -14.84 19.36
N HIS A 95 -0.10 -14.31 20.35
CA HIS A 95 -1.56 -14.29 20.45
C HIS A 95 -2.15 -12.91 20.08
N GLY A 96 -1.32 -11.94 19.71
CA GLY A 96 -1.73 -10.60 19.33
C GLY A 96 -1.95 -9.64 20.50
N ASN A 97 -1.63 -10.04 21.73
CA ASN A 97 -1.71 -9.17 22.91
C ASN A 97 -0.52 -8.21 22.93
N MET A 98 -0.76 -6.95 23.29
CA MET A 98 0.28 -5.92 23.37
C MET A 98 1.14 -6.12 24.63
N ILE A 99 2.45 -6.35 24.43
CA ILE A 99 3.46 -6.52 25.48
C ILE A 99 4.07 -5.16 25.83
N GLU A 100 4.44 -4.37 24.82
CA GLU A 100 5.13 -3.09 25.02
C GLU A 100 4.68 -2.09 23.97
N ARG A 101 4.55 -0.83 24.37
CA ARG A 101 4.29 0.31 23.49
C ARG A 101 5.27 1.44 23.84
N ARG A 102 6.11 1.84 22.89
CA ARG A 102 7.07 2.94 23.06
C ARG A 102 6.87 4.00 21.98
N ARG A 103 6.89 5.28 22.37
CA ARG A 103 6.81 6.43 21.46
C ARG A 103 8.07 7.27 21.57
N SER A 104 8.65 7.68 20.43
CA SER A 104 9.80 8.58 20.33
C SER A 104 9.55 9.70 19.33
#